data_AF-A0A8I6WPR7-F1
#
_entry.id   AF-A0A8I6WPR7-F1
#
_cell.length_a   1.000
_cell.length_b   1.000
_cell.length_c   1.000
_cell.angle_alpha   90.00
_cell.angle_beta   90.00
_cell.angle_gamma   90.00
#
_symmetry.space_group_name_H-M   'P 1'
#
loop_
_entity.id
_entity.type
_entity.pdbx_description
1 polymer ?
#
loop_
_entity_poly.entity_id
_entity_poly.type
_entity_poly.pdbx_seq_one_letter_code
_entity_poly.pdbx_strand_id
1 'polypeptide(L)'
;MADPSYYQRFPVTQQLQHTEHIFHLYVEQRSNQLPNGNQIPIAPTKPPSEPAGHFGFGVSCDWDVRDGPTPAAKTVARAQGLLLGTGQLTPFHYFLCQNIIFTDERFKGSSLKLLGSLPNDVNDEWAIIGGTGEFAFAQGSVKYKQVMVDPTGIVIRELNICVLCTNKPMKRIPYKDGPLGGKGGTICDITEAPQRLESVTIQSGDAIDSIMFSYTDQAGKKQMAGPWGGNDGLEQTILLAPTENVTKVFGTTGEFQGDTVVTSLTFVTNVATYGPFGKTKGTPFSIPKEDGDNVVGFFGRVGSLVNALGVYVTPSFAN
;
A
#
# COMPACT_ATOMS: atom_id res chain seq x y z
N MET A 1 18.64 18.43 -30.77
CA MET A 1 18.12 19.47 -29.87
C MET A 1 18.21 18.92 -28.47
N ALA A 2 18.77 19.66 -27.52
CA ALA A 2 18.77 19.26 -26.11
C ALA A 2 17.36 19.45 -25.53
N ASP A 3 16.94 18.54 -24.66
CA ASP A 3 15.67 18.66 -23.96
C ASP A 3 15.70 19.88 -23.03
N PRO A 4 14.62 20.68 -22.96
CA PRO A 4 14.57 21.87 -22.12
C PRO A 4 14.57 21.51 -20.62
N SER A 5 15.01 22.40 -19.73
CA SER A 5 15.19 22.10 -18.29
C SER A 5 13.91 21.68 -17.53
N TYR A 6 12.73 21.99 -18.09
CA TYR A 6 11.44 21.56 -17.54
C TYR A 6 11.00 20.17 -18.03
N TYR A 7 11.74 19.54 -18.93
CA TYR A 7 11.39 18.28 -19.56
C TYR A 7 12.50 17.24 -19.35
N GLN A 8 12.10 16.11 -18.78
CA GLN A 8 12.94 14.93 -18.67
C GLN A 8 12.09 13.72 -19.06
N ARG A 9 12.70 12.77 -19.74
CA ARG A 9 12.07 11.50 -20.09
C ARG A 9 12.98 10.36 -19.66
N PHE A 10 12.38 9.35 -19.05
CA PHE A 10 13.07 8.12 -18.68
C PHE A 10 12.35 6.95 -19.37
N PRO A 11 13.09 5.97 -19.91
CA PRO A 11 12.45 4.75 -20.38
C PRO A 11 11.76 4.05 -19.21
N VAL A 12 10.57 3.49 -19.44
CA VAL A 12 9.91 2.65 -18.46
C VAL A 12 10.68 1.33 -18.39
N THR A 13 11.43 1.13 -17.31
CA THR A 13 12.30 -0.05 -17.13
C THR A 13 11.66 -1.17 -16.33
N GLN A 14 10.49 -0.93 -15.72
CA GLN A 14 9.78 -1.91 -14.90
C GLN A 14 8.38 -2.17 -15.45
N GLN A 15 7.96 -3.43 -15.46
CA GLN A 15 6.62 -3.82 -15.87
C GLN A 15 5.62 -3.37 -14.79
N LEU A 16 4.66 -2.52 -15.18
CA LEU A 16 3.60 -2.06 -14.27
C LEU A 16 2.68 -3.23 -13.93
N GLN A 17 2.69 -3.64 -12.66
CA GLN A 17 1.67 -4.52 -12.13
C GLN A 17 0.42 -3.70 -11.82
N HIS A 18 -0.74 -4.23 -12.19
CA HIS A 18 -2.03 -3.62 -11.90
C HIS A 18 -2.70 -4.41 -10.78
N THR A 19 -3.40 -3.69 -9.91
CA THR A 19 -4.31 -4.28 -8.93
C THR A 19 -5.73 -3.87 -9.27
N GLU A 20 -6.62 -4.85 -9.23
CA GLU A 20 -8.05 -4.64 -9.29
C GLU A 20 -8.59 -4.57 -7.86
N HIS A 21 -9.28 -3.49 -7.52
CA HIS A 21 -10.02 -3.37 -6.27
C HIS A 21 -11.52 -3.35 -6.57
N ILE A 22 -12.26 -4.13 -5.79
CA ILE A 22 -13.72 -4.20 -5.86
C ILE A 22 -14.26 -3.68 -4.54
N PHE A 23 -15.13 -2.67 -4.61
CA PHE A 23 -15.83 -2.15 -3.43
C PHE A 23 -17.34 -2.27 -3.60
N HIS A 24 -17.99 -2.61 -2.49
CA HIS A 24 -19.44 -2.57 -2.36
C HIS A 24 -19.77 -1.60 -1.23
N LEU A 25 -20.34 -0.45 -1.58
CA LEU A 25 -20.51 0.70 -0.69
C LEU A 25 -21.88 1.33 -0.89
N TYR A 26 -22.23 2.28 -0.02
CA TYR A 26 -23.49 3.02 -0.09
C TYR A 26 -23.22 4.51 0.06
N VAL A 27 -23.74 5.34 -0.85
CA VAL A 27 -23.69 6.79 -0.72
C VAL A 27 -25.02 7.32 -0.21
N GLU A 28 -24.97 8.16 0.82
CA GLU A 28 -26.15 8.81 1.39
C GLU A 28 -26.13 10.31 1.07
N GLN A 29 -27.11 10.69 0.24
CA GLN A 29 -27.44 12.06 -0.07
C GLN A 29 -28.53 12.54 0.89
N ARG A 30 -28.34 13.74 1.46
CA ARG A 30 -29.32 14.42 2.33
C ARG A 30 -29.63 15.80 1.78
N SER A 31 -30.91 16.07 1.57
CA SER A 31 -31.42 17.38 1.14
C SER A 31 -30.88 18.52 1.99
N ASN A 32 -30.65 19.67 1.35
CA ASN A 32 -30.20 20.90 2.00
C ASN A 32 -31.22 21.49 2.98
N GLN A 33 -32.47 21.00 2.95
CA GLN A 33 -33.54 21.39 3.88
C GLN A 33 -33.46 20.65 5.23
N LEU A 34 -32.67 19.58 5.32
CA LEU A 34 -32.50 18.82 6.56
C LEU A 34 -31.46 19.49 7.47
N PRO A 35 -31.59 19.38 8.82
CA PRO A 35 -30.61 19.95 9.76
C PRO A 35 -29.17 19.47 9.56
N ASN A 36 -28.99 18.32 8.91
CA ASN A 36 -27.72 17.69 8.57
C ASN A 36 -27.61 17.42 7.06
N GLY A 37 -28.21 18.32 6.26
CA GLY A 37 -28.08 18.33 4.80
C GLY A 37 -26.62 18.38 4.37
N ASN A 38 -26.27 17.59 3.36
CA ASN A 38 -24.88 17.38 2.95
C ASN A 38 -24.63 17.78 1.48
N GLN A 39 -25.45 18.71 1.00
CA GLN A 39 -25.34 19.36 -0.29
C GLN A 39 -25.95 20.76 -0.21
N ILE A 40 -25.53 21.64 -1.11
CA ILE A 40 -26.07 23.01 -1.22
C ILE A 40 -26.20 23.43 -2.69
N PRO A 41 -27.30 24.12 -3.07
CA PRO A 41 -27.37 24.82 -4.34
C PRO A 41 -26.32 25.95 -4.40
N ILE A 42 -25.60 26.06 -5.52
CA ILE A 42 -24.57 27.10 -5.72
C ILE A 42 -24.88 28.02 -6.91
N ALA A 43 -25.72 27.56 -7.84
CA ALA A 43 -26.21 28.34 -8.98
C ALA A 43 -27.70 28.05 -9.18
N PRO A 44 -28.59 28.67 -8.39
CA PRO A 44 -30.01 28.47 -8.51
C PRO A 44 -30.50 29.10 -9.82
N THR A 45 -31.11 28.30 -10.69
CA THR A 45 -31.82 28.80 -11.86
C THR A 45 -33.19 29.33 -11.43
N LYS A 46 -33.73 30.30 -12.18
CA LYS A 46 -35.02 30.96 -11.90
C LYS A 46 -36.15 29.93 -11.62
N PRO A 47 -37.18 30.31 -10.83
CA PRO A 47 -38.30 29.42 -10.55
C PRO A 47 -38.99 28.92 -11.84
N PRO A 48 -39.55 27.71 -11.81
CA PRO A 48 -39.98 26.97 -12.99
C PRO A 48 -41.28 27.54 -13.55
N SER A 49 -41.18 28.46 -14.50
CA SER A 49 -42.27 28.71 -15.45
C SER A 49 -42.17 27.80 -16.68
N GLU A 50 -41.12 26.98 -16.80
CA GLU A 50 -40.90 26.08 -17.94
C GLU A 50 -40.54 24.64 -17.53
N PRO A 51 -40.84 23.63 -18.37
CA PRO A 51 -40.70 22.20 -18.05
C PRO A 51 -39.26 21.70 -17.83
N ALA A 52 -38.25 22.54 -18.10
CA ALA A 52 -36.82 22.21 -18.11
C ALA A 52 -36.14 22.31 -16.72
N GLY A 53 -36.84 21.89 -15.65
CA GLY A 53 -36.71 22.42 -14.28
C GLY A 53 -35.34 22.44 -13.58
N HIS A 54 -34.25 21.94 -14.15
CA HIS A 54 -32.90 22.00 -13.55
C HIS A 54 -31.77 22.33 -14.54
N PHE A 55 -32.05 22.69 -15.79
CA PHE A 55 -30.98 23.06 -16.73
C PHE A 55 -30.21 24.29 -16.25
N GLY A 56 -28.90 24.14 -16.03
CA GLY A 56 -28.01 25.16 -15.46
C GLY A 56 -27.99 25.19 -13.92
N PHE A 57 -28.77 24.36 -13.24
CA PHE A 57 -28.81 24.31 -11.78
C PHE A 57 -27.55 23.62 -11.23
N GLY A 58 -26.77 24.35 -10.43
CA GLY A 58 -25.54 23.85 -9.83
C GLY A 58 -25.71 23.46 -8.36
N VAL A 59 -25.14 22.32 -7.95
CA VAL A 59 -25.14 21.82 -6.57
C VAL A 59 -23.73 21.42 -6.17
N SER A 60 -23.25 21.91 -5.04
CA SER A 60 -22.05 21.35 -4.38
C SER A 60 -22.48 20.27 -3.39
N CYS A 61 -21.78 19.14 -3.38
CA CYS A 61 -22.10 18.00 -2.52
C CYS A 61 -20.89 17.52 -1.71
N ASP A 62 -21.18 16.99 -0.52
CA ASP A 62 -20.26 16.28 0.36
C ASP A 62 -21.00 15.12 1.02
N TRP A 63 -21.27 14.07 0.24
CA TRP A 63 -22.10 12.94 0.64
C TRP A 63 -21.32 11.92 1.48
N ASP A 64 -22.00 11.29 2.44
CA ASP A 64 -21.44 10.16 3.19
C ASP A 64 -21.32 8.94 2.30
N VAL A 65 -20.18 8.24 2.35
CA VAL A 65 -20.02 6.91 1.77
C VAL A 65 -19.78 5.89 2.89
N ARG A 66 -20.61 4.87 2.95
CA ARG A 66 -20.71 3.91 4.06
C ARG A 66 -20.48 2.48 3.60
N ASP A 67 -20.09 1.62 4.56
CA ASP A 67 -19.88 0.18 4.38
C ASP A 67 -21.18 -0.66 4.45
N GLY A 68 -22.32 0.00 4.67
CA GLY A 68 -23.63 -0.65 4.70
C GLY A 68 -24.77 0.35 4.51
N PRO A 69 -25.99 -0.15 4.24
CA PRO A 69 -27.16 0.70 3.96
C PRO A 69 -27.88 1.19 5.22
N THR A 70 -27.48 0.73 6.41
CA THR A 70 -28.19 1.03 7.65
C THR A 70 -27.71 2.32 8.29
N PRO A 71 -28.53 2.97 9.14
CA PRO A 71 -28.10 4.16 9.89
C PRO A 71 -26.90 3.91 10.84
N ALA A 72 -26.64 2.65 11.22
CA ALA A 72 -25.52 2.25 12.05
C ALA A 72 -24.23 1.98 11.27
N ALA A 73 -24.29 1.96 9.93
CA ALA A 73 -23.14 1.71 9.07
C ALA A 73 -22.05 2.77 9.25
N LYS A 74 -20.79 2.35 9.14
CA LYS A 74 -19.64 3.23 9.33
C LYS A 74 -19.41 4.05 8.06
N THR A 75 -19.14 5.34 8.24
CA THR A 75 -18.66 6.18 7.13
C THR A 75 -17.19 5.83 6.86
N VAL A 76 -16.92 5.37 5.64
CA VAL A 76 -15.58 4.93 5.19
C VAL A 76 -14.97 5.88 4.17
N ALA A 77 -15.79 6.72 3.53
CA ALA A 77 -15.33 7.75 2.61
C ALA A 77 -16.31 8.93 2.54
N ARG A 78 -15.89 10.00 1.86
CA ARG A 78 -16.72 11.18 1.54
C ARG A 78 -16.74 11.38 0.04
N ALA A 79 -17.93 11.54 -0.53
CA ALA A 79 -18.10 11.81 -1.95
C ALA A 79 -18.31 13.32 -2.15
N GLN A 80 -17.27 14.03 -2.59
CA GLN A 80 -17.21 15.49 -2.64
C GLN A 80 -17.10 16.02 -4.06
N GLY A 81 -17.96 16.95 -4.45
CA GLY A 81 -17.95 17.45 -5.82
C GLY A 81 -19.06 18.41 -6.21
N LEU A 82 -19.34 18.42 -7.51
CA LEU A 82 -20.29 19.27 -8.19
C LEU A 82 -21.27 18.40 -8.99
N LEU A 83 -22.55 18.76 -8.90
CA LEU A 83 -23.57 18.37 -9.85
C LEU A 83 -23.99 19.60 -10.65
N LEU A 84 -24.16 19.43 -11.96
CA LEU A 84 -24.66 20.47 -12.84
C LEU A 84 -25.83 19.92 -13.66
N GLY A 85 -26.99 20.55 -13.59
CA GLY A 85 -28.12 20.14 -14.42
C GLY A 85 -27.86 20.46 -15.88
N THR A 86 -27.78 19.41 -16.71
CA THR A 86 -27.42 19.52 -18.14
C THR A 86 -28.57 19.14 -19.06
N GLY A 87 -29.62 18.48 -18.54
CA GLY A 87 -30.81 18.14 -19.32
C GLY A 87 -31.69 19.36 -19.59
N GLN A 88 -31.61 19.91 -20.80
CA GLN A 88 -32.53 20.99 -21.23
C GLN A 88 -33.95 20.48 -21.45
N LEU A 89 -34.10 19.28 -22.01
CA LEU A 89 -35.41 18.67 -22.31
C LEU A 89 -35.75 17.52 -21.36
N THR A 90 -34.82 17.16 -20.47
CA THR A 90 -34.94 16.04 -19.55
C THR A 90 -34.86 16.57 -18.12
N PRO A 91 -35.98 16.59 -17.38
CA PRO A 91 -35.99 16.99 -15.98
C PRO A 91 -35.02 16.14 -15.14
N PHE A 92 -34.38 16.76 -14.15
CA PHE A 92 -33.54 16.08 -13.16
C PHE A 92 -32.39 15.24 -13.76
N HIS A 93 -31.80 15.69 -14.87
CA HIS A 93 -30.62 15.09 -15.45
C HIS A 93 -29.38 15.92 -15.13
N TYR A 94 -28.49 15.37 -14.32
CA TYR A 94 -27.29 16.04 -13.85
C TYR A 94 -26.03 15.42 -14.43
N PHE A 95 -25.07 16.27 -14.81
CA PHE A 95 -23.67 15.89 -14.89
C PHE A 95 -23.06 15.84 -13.50
N LEU A 96 -22.33 14.77 -13.21
CA LEU A 96 -21.65 14.51 -11.95
C LEU A 96 -20.14 14.60 -12.15
N CYS A 97 -19.49 15.44 -11.32
CA CYS A 97 -18.04 15.54 -11.21
C CYS A 97 -17.66 15.50 -9.74
N GLN A 98 -17.10 14.38 -9.29
CA GLN A 98 -17.00 14.08 -7.86
C GLN A 98 -15.75 13.27 -7.54
N ASN A 99 -15.26 13.43 -6.32
CA ASN A 99 -14.19 12.62 -5.75
C ASN A 99 -14.77 11.74 -4.64
N ILE A 100 -14.47 10.45 -4.63
CA ILE A 100 -14.62 9.61 -3.43
C ILE A 100 -13.29 9.66 -2.68
N ILE A 101 -13.28 10.29 -1.51
CA ILE A 101 -12.09 10.46 -0.67
C ILE A 101 -12.22 9.53 0.53
N PHE A 102 -11.33 8.54 0.61
CA PHE A 102 -11.39 7.53 1.65
C PHE A 102 -10.88 8.07 2.99
N THR A 103 -11.60 7.72 4.05
CA THR A 103 -11.36 8.16 5.43
C THR A 103 -11.17 6.99 6.40
N ASP A 104 -11.36 5.76 5.93
CA ASP A 104 -11.01 4.55 6.66
C ASP A 104 -9.49 4.44 6.88
N GLU A 105 -9.07 3.52 7.73
CA GLU A 105 -7.67 3.36 8.11
C GLU A 105 -6.77 2.91 6.96
N ARG A 106 -7.27 2.03 6.07
CA ARG A 106 -6.48 1.42 5.01
C ARG A 106 -6.26 2.38 3.85
N PHE A 107 -7.29 3.11 3.43
CA PHE A 107 -7.22 3.96 2.25
C PHE A 107 -7.19 5.45 2.56
N LYS A 108 -6.98 5.84 3.83
CA LYS A 108 -7.04 7.22 4.30
C LYS A 108 -6.30 8.21 3.39
N GLY A 109 -7.03 9.19 2.86
CA GLY A 109 -6.48 10.24 2.00
C GLY A 109 -6.26 9.83 0.53
N SER A 110 -6.43 8.56 0.19
CA SER A 110 -6.54 8.11 -1.20
C SER A 110 -7.91 8.50 -1.76
N SER A 111 -8.00 8.69 -3.08
CA SER A 111 -9.27 9.07 -3.70
C SER A 111 -9.46 8.51 -5.10
N LEU A 112 -10.72 8.33 -5.47
CA LEU A 112 -11.16 8.06 -6.84
C LEU A 112 -11.77 9.32 -7.43
N LYS A 113 -11.52 9.57 -8.72
CA LYS A 113 -12.03 10.71 -9.49
C LYS A 113 -13.09 10.22 -10.45
N LEU A 114 -14.31 10.75 -10.32
CA LEU A 114 -15.48 10.26 -11.04
C LEU A 114 -16.06 11.33 -11.95
N LEU A 115 -16.44 10.93 -13.16
CA LEU A 115 -17.30 11.69 -14.06
C LEU A 115 -18.45 10.81 -14.51
N GLY A 116 -19.65 11.38 -14.63
CA GLY A 116 -20.79 10.65 -15.17
C GLY A 116 -22.06 11.47 -15.23
N SER A 117 -23.17 10.78 -15.46
CA SER A 117 -24.51 11.36 -15.43
C SER A 117 -25.29 10.81 -14.24
N LEU A 118 -26.25 11.59 -13.76
CA LEU A 118 -27.18 11.25 -12.71
C LEU A 118 -28.60 11.63 -13.15
N PRO A 119 -29.27 10.78 -13.94
CA PRO A 119 -30.70 10.88 -14.24
C PRO A 119 -31.57 10.49 -13.04
N ASN A 120 -32.85 10.87 -13.08
CA ASN A 120 -33.80 10.68 -11.98
C ASN A 120 -34.15 9.21 -11.65
N ASP A 121 -34.17 8.32 -12.66
CA ASP A 121 -34.80 6.99 -12.57
C ASP A 121 -33.98 5.85 -13.21
N VAL A 122 -32.65 5.84 -13.06
CA VAL A 122 -31.82 4.82 -13.72
C VAL A 122 -30.68 4.30 -12.86
N ASN A 123 -30.52 2.97 -12.85
CA ASN A 123 -29.27 2.31 -12.51
C ASN A 123 -28.28 2.58 -13.65
N ASP A 124 -27.24 3.34 -13.39
CA ASP A 124 -26.30 3.76 -14.42
C ASP A 124 -24.86 3.55 -13.93
N GLU A 125 -23.92 4.07 -14.69
CA GLU A 125 -22.49 3.91 -14.48
C GLU A 125 -21.78 5.27 -14.48
N TRP A 126 -20.90 5.49 -13.52
CA TRP A 126 -19.93 6.58 -13.52
C TRP A 126 -18.55 6.04 -13.91
N ALA A 127 -17.82 6.80 -14.72
CA ALA A 127 -16.45 6.46 -15.08
C ALA A 127 -15.49 6.91 -13.98
N ILE A 128 -14.57 6.02 -13.58
CA ILE A 128 -13.39 6.39 -12.80
C ILE A 128 -12.32 6.81 -13.79
N ILE A 129 -12.00 8.10 -13.77
CA ILE A 129 -11.05 8.73 -14.72
C ILE A 129 -9.67 8.96 -14.11
N GLY A 130 -9.48 8.60 -12.84
CA GLY A 130 -8.24 8.81 -12.12
C GLY A 130 -8.37 8.52 -10.64
N GLY A 131 -7.24 8.65 -9.94
CA GLY A 131 -7.19 8.55 -8.49
C GLY A 131 -5.88 9.09 -7.91
N THR A 132 -5.84 9.15 -6.58
CA THR A 132 -4.68 9.62 -5.81
C THR A 132 -4.34 8.63 -4.71
N GLY A 133 -3.11 8.71 -4.19
CA GLY A 133 -2.64 7.81 -3.14
C GLY A 133 -2.48 6.39 -3.67
N GLU A 134 -3.11 5.43 -2.99
CA GLU A 134 -3.15 4.00 -3.38
C GLU A 134 -3.78 3.80 -4.77
N PHE A 135 -4.71 4.67 -5.16
CA PHE A 135 -5.42 4.59 -6.44
C PHE A 135 -4.77 5.45 -7.54
N ALA A 136 -3.45 5.70 -7.46
CA ALA A 136 -2.75 6.41 -8.52
C ALA A 136 -2.89 5.66 -9.86
N PHE A 137 -3.13 6.40 -10.94
CA PHE A 137 -3.41 5.85 -12.28
C PHE A 137 -4.66 4.97 -12.34
N ALA A 138 -5.61 5.16 -11.42
CA ALA A 138 -6.87 4.44 -11.42
C ALA A 138 -7.71 4.70 -12.69
N GLN A 139 -8.28 3.63 -13.22
CA GLN A 139 -9.33 3.63 -14.24
C GLN A 139 -10.35 2.55 -13.90
N GLY A 140 -11.59 2.72 -14.30
CA GLY A 140 -12.64 1.75 -14.01
C GLY A 140 -14.01 2.39 -13.98
N SER A 141 -14.93 1.82 -13.20
CA SER A 141 -16.29 2.31 -13.15
C SER A 141 -16.99 2.09 -11.81
N VAL A 142 -18.04 2.87 -11.59
CA VAL A 142 -18.95 2.77 -10.46
C VAL A 142 -20.35 2.55 -10.99
N LYS A 143 -20.87 1.35 -10.83
CA LYS A 143 -22.28 1.06 -11.09
C LYS A 143 -23.07 1.45 -9.86
N TYR A 144 -24.10 2.26 -10.02
CA TYR A 144 -24.91 2.69 -8.89
C TYR A 144 -26.38 2.33 -9.07
N LYS A 145 -27.06 2.11 -7.95
CA LYS A 145 -28.47 1.79 -7.88
C LYS A 145 -29.13 2.49 -6.71
N GLN A 146 -30.26 3.14 -6.93
CA GLN A 146 -31.04 3.70 -5.84
C GLN A 146 -31.72 2.58 -5.04
N VAL A 147 -31.49 2.55 -3.73
CA VAL A 147 -32.02 1.51 -2.83
C VAL A 147 -32.98 2.07 -1.78
N MET A 148 -32.93 3.38 -1.51
CA MET A 148 -33.86 4.06 -0.61
C MET A 148 -34.10 5.49 -1.06
N VAL A 149 -35.36 5.92 -0.99
CA VAL A 149 -35.78 7.33 -1.10
C VAL A 149 -36.75 7.61 0.03
N ASP A 150 -36.34 8.47 0.94
CA ASP A 150 -37.18 8.99 2.02
C ASP A 150 -37.89 10.26 1.53
N PRO A 151 -39.22 10.40 1.71
CA PRO A 151 -39.96 11.64 1.49
C PRO A 151 -39.36 12.89 2.14
N THR A 152 -38.57 12.74 3.22
CA THR A 152 -37.87 13.85 3.89
C THR A 152 -36.67 14.41 3.10
N GLY A 153 -36.24 13.71 2.03
CA GLY A 153 -35.13 14.13 1.18
C GLY A 153 -33.82 13.40 1.44
N ILE A 154 -33.86 12.19 2.03
CA ILE A 154 -32.71 11.29 2.12
C ILE A 154 -32.77 10.30 0.95
N VAL A 155 -31.66 10.14 0.23
CA VAL A 155 -31.53 9.16 -0.85
C VAL A 155 -30.28 8.32 -0.61
N ILE A 156 -30.44 7.00 -0.61
CA ILE A 156 -29.31 6.06 -0.51
C ILE A 156 -29.15 5.36 -1.86
N ARG A 157 -27.93 5.40 -2.39
CA ARG A 157 -27.53 4.64 -3.58
C ARG A 157 -26.47 3.62 -3.21
N GLU A 158 -26.72 2.38 -3.59
CA GLU A 158 -25.72 1.31 -3.60
C GLU A 158 -24.71 1.57 -4.71
N LEU A 159 -23.42 1.38 -4.42
CA LEU A 159 -22.30 1.54 -5.32
C LEU A 159 -21.54 0.22 -5.43
N ASN A 160 -21.36 -0.25 -6.67
CA ASN A 160 -20.47 -1.35 -7.03
C ASN A 160 -19.31 -0.75 -7.83
N ILE A 161 -18.16 -0.63 -7.18
CA ILE A 161 -16.97 0.03 -7.70
C ILE A 161 -15.99 -1.04 -8.15
N CYS A 162 -15.55 -0.98 -9.41
CA CYS A 162 -14.41 -1.74 -9.90
C CYS A 162 -13.34 -0.75 -10.37
N VAL A 163 -12.14 -0.85 -9.79
CA VAL A 163 -11.01 0.02 -10.15
C VAL A 163 -9.76 -0.80 -10.44
N LEU A 164 -9.15 -0.54 -11.59
CA LEU A 164 -7.79 -0.96 -11.90
C LEU A 164 -6.85 0.21 -11.66
N CYS A 165 -5.85 0.03 -10.80
CA CYS A 165 -4.78 1.00 -10.60
C CYS A 165 -3.42 0.32 -10.65
N THR A 166 -2.37 1.09 -10.95
CA THR A 166 -1.01 0.56 -10.90
C THR A 166 -0.63 0.34 -9.44
N ASN A 167 -0.01 -0.79 -9.13
CA ASN A 167 0.72 -0.95 -7.88
C ASN A 167 1.84 0.07 -7.88
N LYS A 168 1.64 1.18 -7.17
CA LYS A 168 2.76 2.01 -6.77
C LYS A 168 3.45 1.23 -5.67
N PRO A 169 4.68 0.72 -5.84
CA PRO A 169 5.44 0.27 -4.70
C PRO A 169 5.56 1.49 -3.78
N MET A 170 4.82 1.51 -2.68
CA MET A 170 5.05 2.50 -1.64
C MET A 170 6.53 2.41 -1.30
N LYS A 171 7.23 3.52 -1.45
CA LYS A 171 8.64 3.66 -1.08
C LYS A 171 8.69 3.59 0.46
N ARG A 172 8.59 2.38 1.01
CA ARG A 172 8.65 2.11 2.45
C ARG A 172 10.10 2.30 2.85
N ILE A 173 10.36 3.29 3.70
CA ILE A 173 11.71 3.52 4.24
C ILE A 173 11.97 2.39 5.23
N PRO A 174 12.92 1.48 4.95
CA PRO A 174 13.24 0.42 5.90
C PRO A 174 13.91 1.01 7.13
N TYR A 175 13.64 0.45 8.31
CA TYR A 175 14.34 0.78 9.54
C TYR A 175 15.26 -0.37 9.97
N LYS A 176 16.15 -0.13 10.93
CA LYS A 176 17.10 -1.14 11.44
C LYS A 176 16.63 -1.72 12.77
N ASP A 177 16.70 -3.04 12.91
CA ASP A 177 16.57 -3.74 14.19
C ASP A 177 17.83 -4.58 14.47
N GLY A 178 18.35 -4.50 15.69
CA GLY A 178 19.66 -5.04 16.08
C GLY A 178 20.82 -4.04 15.93
N PRO A 179 22.08 -4.52 15.78
CA PRO A 179 22.47 -5.91 15.61
C PRO A 179 22.54 -6.67 16.94
N LEU A 180 22.36 -7.98 16.91
CA LEU A 180 22.48 -8.87 18.07
C LEU A 180 23.72 -9.76 17.91
N GLY A 181 24.56 -9.81 18.94
CA GLY A 181 25.83 -10.53 18.94
C GLY A 181 26.94 -9.82 19.71
N GLY A 182 28.18 -10.16 19.39
CA GLY A 182 29.37 -9.61 20.01
C GLY A 182 29.81 -8.24 19.49
N LYS A 183 30.73 -7.62 20.22
CA LYS A 183 31.32 -6.31 19.89
C LYS A 183 32.57 -6.41 19.00
N GLY A 184 33.04 -7.61 18.70
CA GLY A 184 34.18 -7.85 17.81
C GLY A 184 33.93 -7.42 16.37
N GLY A 185 34.95 -7.54 15.53
CA GLY A 185 34.88 -7.28 14.09
C GLY A 185 34.74 -5.80 13.70
N THR A 186 34.55 -5.57 12.40
CA THR A 186 34.26 -4.25 11.80
C THR A 186 32.79 -4.16 11.41
N ILE A 187 32.26 -2.93 11.35
CA ILE A 187 30.88 -2.70 10.93
C ILE A 187 30.77 -2.92 9.42
N CYS A 188 29.81 -3.73 9.01
CA CYS A 188 29.41 -3.89 7.62
C CYS A 188 27.95 -3.47 7.46
N ASP A 189 27.68 -2.68 6.43
CA ASP A 189 26.38 -2.14 6.13
C ASP A 189 26.24 -1.92 4.62
N ILE A 190 25.00 -1.89 4.14
CA ILE A 190 24.69 -1.56 2.76
C ILE A 190 24.49 -0.06 2.60
N THR A 191 24.85 0.47 1.42
CA THR A 191 24.69 1.90 1.11
C THR A 191 23.32 2.20 0.50
N GLU A 192 22.84 1.32 -0.37
CA GLU A 192 21.56 1.49 -1.05
C GLU A 192 20.42 0.96 -0.19
N ALA A 193 19.35 1.75 -0.08
CA ALA A 193 18.18 1.37 0.72
C ALA A 193 17.51 0.13 0.10
N PRO A 194 17.36 -0.96 0.86
CA PRO A 194 16.77 -2.19 0.33
C PRO A 194 15.24 -2.04 0.17
N GLN A 195 14.68 -2.72 -0.82
CA GLN A 195 13.23 -2.83 -1.03
C GLN A 195 12.75 -4.27 -0.84
N ARG A 196 13.49 -5.23 -1.41
CA ARG A 196 13.11 -6.66 -1.35
C ARG A 196 14.36 -7.53 -1.30
N LEU A 197 14.42 -8.45 -0.34
CA LEU A 197 15.44 -9.48 -0.28
C LEU A 197 15.16 -10.57 -1.34
N GLU A 198 16.18 -10.98 -2.08
CA GLU A 198 16.05 -11.99 -3.14
C GLU A 198 16.74 -13.31 -2.80
N SER A 199 17.90 -13.25 -2.16
CA SER A 199 18.64 -14.44 -1.76
C SER A 199 19.47 -14.20 -0.51
N VAL A 200 19.74 -15.28 0.23
CA VAL A 200 20.69 -15.28 1.35
C VAL A 200 21.60 -16.49 1.19
N THR A 201 22.90 -16.26 1.12
CA THR A 201 23.95 -17.28 1.11
C THR A 201 24.68 -17.23 2.43
N ILE A 202 24.79 -18.37 3.09
CA ILE A 202 25.38 -18.51 4.42
C ILE A 202 26.48 -19.55 4.34
N GLN A 203 27.65 -19.21 4.85
CA GLN A 203 28.67 -20.20 5.15
C GLN A 203 28.68 -20.45 6.65
N SER A 204 28.64 -21.73 7.04
CA SER A 204 28.61 -22.10 8.44
C SER A 204 29.25 -23.45 8.73
N GLY A 205 29.90 -23.53 9.90
CA GLY A 205 30.36 -24.76 10.55
C GLY A 205 29.82 -24.85 11.98
N ASP A 206 30.70 -24.66 12.96
CA ASP A 206 30.31 -24.57 14.38
C ASP A 206 29.71 -23.20 14.76
N ALA A 207 29.98 -22.18 13.95
CA ALA A 207 29.41 -20.85 14.02
C ALA A 207 29.06 -20.36 12.60
N ILE A 208 28.54 -19.13 12.49
CA ILE A 208 28.30 -18.51 11.19
C ILE A 208 29.60 -17.85 10.72
N ASP A 209 30.19 -18.41 9.67
CA ASP A 209 31.43 -17.94 9.07
C ASP A 209 31.19 -16.68 8.25
N SER A 210 30.20 -16.69 7.35
CA SER A 210 29.84 -15.52 6.56
C SER A 210 28.39 -15.47 6.11
N ILE A 211 27.96 -14.26 5.74
CA ILE A 211 26.67 -14.00 5.11
C ILE A 211 26.85 -13.15 3.85
N MET A 212 26.18 -13.53 2.77
CA MET A 212 26.05 -12.78 1.53
C MET A 212 24.58 -12.74 1.14
N PHE A 213 24.10 -11.66 0.54
CA PHE A 213 22.71 -11.57 0.11
C PHE A 213 22.55 -10.69 -1.12
N SER A 214 21.49 -10.93 -1.87
CA SER A 214 21.08 -10.06 -2.97
C SER A 214 19.70 -9.48 -2.69
N TYR A 215 19.48 -8.25 -3.14
CA TYR A 215 18.24 -7.51 -2.92
C TYR A 215 17.96 -6.55 -4.07
N THR A 216 16.69 -6.22 -4.29
CA THR A 216 16.32 -5.06 -5.11
C THR A 216 16.33 -3.82 -4.23
N ASP A 217 16.97 -2.73 -4.66
CA ASP A 217 16.94 -1.44 -3.98
C ASP A 217 15.65 -0.66 -4.28
N GLN A 218 15.47 0.47 -3.59
CA GLN A 218 14.31 1.36 -3.79
C GLN A 218 14.27 2.05 -5.17
N ALA A 219 15.31 1.91 -5.99
CA ALA A 219 15.34 2.35 -7.39
C ALA A 219 15.02 1.21 -8.38
N GLY A 220 14.72 0.01 -7.87
CA GLY A 220 14.44 -1.17 -8.69
C GLY A 220 15.68 -1.86 -9.24
N LYS A 221 16.88 -1.47 -8.80
CA LYS A 221 18.14 -2.07 -9.24
C LYS A 221 18.51 -3.23 -8.32
N LYS A 222 18.96 -4.33 -8.91
CA LYS A 222 19.51 -5.47 -8.16
C LYS A 222 20.88 -5.12 -7.59
N GLN A 223 21.04 -5.38 -6.31
CA GLN A 223 22.24 -5.17 -5.52
C GLN A 223 22.69 -6.49 -4.90
N MET A 224 23.97 -6.54 -4.51
CA MET A 224 24.58 -7.68 -3.84
C MET A 224 25.48 -7.15 -2.72
N ALA A 225 25.41 -7.78 -1.55
CA ALA A 225 26.18 -7.40 -0.37
C ALA A 225 26.84 -8.64 0.25
N GLY A 226 28.10 -8.47 0.67
CA GLY A 226 28.92 -9.56 1.18
C GLY A 226 29.80 -10.23 0.12
N PRO A 227 30.43 -11.37 0.43
CA PRO A 227 30.34 -12.06 1.73
C PRO A 227 30.93 -11.23 2.87
N TRP A 228 30.22 -11.18 3.99
CA TRP A 228 30.66 -10.56 5.23
C TRP A 228 31.05 -11.65 6.21
N GLY A 229 32.35 -11.79 6.49
CA GLY A 229 32.91 -12.82 7.36
C GLY A 229 34.07 -13.58 6.69
N GLY A 230 34.31 -14.80 7.15
CA GLY A 230 35.32 -15.71 6.61
C GLY A 230 34.86 -16.46 5.36
N ASN A 231 35.74 -17.32 4.83
CA ASN A 231 35.46 -18.17 3.67
C ASN A 231 35.39 -19.67 4.04
N ASP A 232 35.31 -19.98 5.32
CA ASP A 232 35.26 -21.33 5.86
C ASP A 232 33.80 -21.80 6.02
N GLY A 233 33.61 -23.10 6.22
CA GLY A 233 32.29 -23.69 6.45
C GLY A 233 31.56 -24.14 5.18
N LEU A 234 30.39 -24.76 5.38
CA LEU A 234 29.54 -25.22 4.28
C LEU A 234 28.67 -24.08 3.78
N GLU A 235 28.76 -23.80 2.49
CA GLU A 235 27.92 -22.80 1.82
C GLU A 235 26.53 -23.37 1.51
N GLN A 236 25.49 -22.62 1.88
CA GLN A 236 24.11 -22.90 1.49
C GLN A 236 23.43 -21.60 1.07
N THR A 237 22.62 -21.68 0.00
CA THR A 237 21.90 -20.52 -0.54
C THR A 237 20.40 -20.73 -0.50
N ILE A 238 19.69 -19.77 0.08
CA ILE A 238 18.24 -19.62 0.04
C ILE A 238 17.91 -18.69 -1.13
N LEU A 239 17.10 -19.18 -2.07
CA LEU A 239 16.53 -18.37 -3.15
C LEU A 239 15.05 -18.13 -2.82
N LEU A 240 14.67 -16.87 -2.60
CA LEU A 240 13.30 -16.51 -2.23
C LEU A 240 12.43 -16.40 -3.47
N ALA A 241 11.31 -17.12 -3.49
CA ALA A 241 10.31 -16.98 -4.55
C ALA A 241 9.75 -15.54 -4.60
N PRO A 242 9.20 -15.06 -5.74
CA PRO A 242 8.77 -13.66 -5.90
C PRO A 242 7.86 -13.11 -4.79
N THR A 243 6.99 -13.96 -4.22
CA THR A 243 6.04 -13.63 -3.14
C THR A 243 6.46 -14.15 -1.77
N GLU A 244 7.66 -14.73 -1.67
CA GLU A 244 8.23 -15.20 -0.43
C GLU A 244 9.07 -14.10 0.21
N ASN A 245 8.79 -13.82 1.48
CA ASN A 245 9.42 -12.79 2.29
C ASN A 245 9.86 -13.40 3.62
N VAL A 246 11.06 -13.02 4.08
CA VAL A 246 11.54 -13.39 5.41
C VAL A 246 10.78 -12.55 6.43
N THR A 247 10.07 -13.21 7.33
CA THR A 247 9.25 -12.59 8.38
C THR A 247 9.97 -12.59 9.72
N LYS A 248 10.87 -13.56 9.95
CA LYS A 248 11.65 -13.65 11.19
C LYS A 248 13.00 -14.31 10.97
N VAL A 249 14.00 -13.85 11.71
CA VAL A 249 15.32 -14.45 11.81
C VAL A 249 15.55 -14.80 13.28
N PHE A 250 15.70 -16.10 13.53
CA PHE A 250 16.14 -16.61 14.83
C PHE A 250 17.62 -16.91 14.78
N GLY A 251 18.29 -16.85 15.92
CA GLY A 251 19.68 -17.29 16.01
C GLY A 251 20.13 -17.52 17.43
N THR A 252 21.38 -17.95 17.57
CA THR A 252 22.08 -18.01 18.86
C THR A 252 23.39 -17.25 18.77
N THR A 253 23.84 -16.73 19.92
CA THR A 253 25.14 -16.08 20.08
C THR A 253 25.92 -16.79 21.17
N GLY A 254 27.22 -16.97 20.97
CA GLY A 254 28.06 -17.68 21.92
C GLY A 254 29.52 -17.31 21.78
N GLU A 255 30.33 -17.70 22.76
CA GLU A 255 31.78 -17.53 22.68
C GLU A 255 32.40 -18.58 21.76
N PHE A 256 33.25 -18.10 20.86
CA PHE A 256 34.07 -18.90 19.96
C PHE A 256 35.49 -18.33 19.95
N GLN A 257 36.47 -19.12 20.38
CA GLN A 257 37.89 -18.73 20.45
C GLN A 257 38.15 -17.40 21.20
N GLY A 258 37.32 -17.07 22.19
CA GLY A 258 37.46 -15.85 23.01
C GLY A 258 36.63 -14.65 22.54
N ASP A 259 35.97 -14.74 21.39
CA ASP A 259 35.06 -13.70 20.88
C ASP A 259 33.60 -14.16 20.92
N THR A 260 32.67 -13.26 21.22
CA THR A 260 31.24 -13.54 21.05
C THR A 260 30.86 -13.39 19.57
N VAL A 261 30.25 -14.44 19.02
CA VAL A 261 29.83 -14.53 17.61
C VAL A 261 28.41 -15.07 17.47
N VAL A 262 27.82 -14.91 16.30
CA VAL A 262 26.58 -15.60 15.92
C VAL A 262 26.91 -17.05 15.61
N THR A 263 26.35 -17.97 16.39
CA THR A 263 26.62 -19.40 16.32
C THR A 263 25.60 -20.15 15.48
N SER A 264 24.37 -19.64 15.38
CA SER A 264 23.36 -20.19 14.49
C SER A 264 22.41 -19.15 13.93
N LEU A 265 21.81 -19.45 12.78
CA LEU A 265 20.75 -18.67 12.16
C LEU A 265 19.66 -19.57 11.60
N THR A 266 18.40 -19.18 11.74
CA THR A 266 17.23 -19.81 11.13
C THR A 266 16.35 -18.73 10.55
N PHE A 267 16.00 -18.84 9.27
CA PHE A 267 15.17 -17.87 8.55
C PHE A 267 13.76 -18.43 8.40
N VAL A 268 12.77 -17.71 8.90
CA VAL A 268 11.36 -18.03 8.73
C VAL A 268 10.78 -17.08 7.69
N THR A 269 10.12 -17.65 6.69
CA THR A 269 9.40 -16.93 5.65
C THR A 269 7.89 -17.17 5.78
N ASN A 270 7.10 -16.47 4.99
CA ASN A 270 5.67 -16.76 4.84
C ASN A 270 5.37 -18.09 4.10
N VAL A 271 6.40 -18.83 3.65
CA VAL A 271 6.27 -20.08 2.89
C VAL A 271 6.94 -21.25 3.60
N ALA A 272 8.12 -21.04 4.16
CA ALA A 272 8.98 -22.10 4.67
C ALA A 272 9.89 -21.62 5.82
N THR A 273 10.66 -22.55 6.39
CA THR A 273 11.72 -22.27 7.36
C THR A 273 13.02 -22.89 6.86
N TYR A 274 14.10 -22.11 6.91
CA TYR A 274 15.44 -22.48 6.45
C TYR A 274 16.44 -22.46 7.60
N GLY A 275 17.26 -23.51 7.70
CA GLY A 275 18.23 -23.71 8.77
C GLY A 275 17.77 -24.75 9.81
N PRO A 276 18.37 -24.75 11.02
CA PRO A 276 19.42 -23.84 11.46
C PRO A 276 20.71 -24.04 10.66
N PHE A 277 21.35 -22.94 10.31
CA PHE A 277 22.73 -22.88 9.86
C PHE A 277 23.63 -22.71 11.08
N GLY A 278 24.82 -23.31 11.09
CA GLY A 278 25.69 -23.35 12.27
C GLY A 278 25.20 -24.30 13.37
N LYS A 279 25.65 -24.09 14.61
CA LYS A 279 25.25 -24.88 15.78
C LYS A 279 24.51 -24.02 16.80
N THR A 280 23.32 -24.47 17.18
CA THR A 280 22.45 -23.80 18.17
C THR A 280 23.06 -23.90 19.58
N LYS A 281 23.97 -22.98 19.91
CA LYS A 281 24.72 -22.96 21.17
C LYS A 281 24.83 -21.53 21.71
N GLY A 282 24.47 -21.33 22.98
CA GLY A 282 24.57 -20.02 23.64
C GLY A 282 23.22 -19.32 23.78
N THR A 283 23.22 -18.00 23.73
CA THR A 283 22.04 -17.16 24.02
C THR A 283 21.19 -16.98 22.77
N PRO A 284 19.92 -17.40 22.78
CA PRO A 284 19.03 -17.25 21.63
C PRO A 284 18.60 -15.80 21.42
N PHE A 285 18.30 -15.44 20.18
CA PHE A 285 17.71 -14.16 19.80
C PHE A 285 16.70 -14.32 18.65
N SER A 286 15.84 -13.30 18.48
CA SER A 286 14.94 -13.16 17.34
C SER A 286 14.82 -11.72 16.89
N ILE A 287 14.84 -11.49 15.58
CA ILE A 287 14.64 -10.18 14.93
C ILE A 287 13.82 -10.37 13.64
N PRO A 288 12.94 -9.41 13.25
CA PRO A 288 12.59 -8.21 14.01
C PRO A 288 11.80 -8.53 15.28
N LYS A 289 11.73 -7.56 16.21
CA LYS A 289 10.95 -7.67 17.46
C LYS A 289 9.44 -7.64 17.23
N GLU A 290 9.00 -6.80 16.31
CA GLU A 290 7.58 -6.65 15.97
C GLU A 290 7.14 -7.76 15.00
N ASP A 291 5.97 -8.35 15.28
CA ASP A 291 5.38 -9.35 14.40
C ASP A 291 4.67 -8.69 13.22
N GLY A 292 4.73 -9.36 12.06
CA GLY A 292 4.16 -8.87 10.81
C GLY A 292 5.21 -8.23 9.91
N ASP A 293 6.36 -7.80 10.41
CA ASP A 293 7.33 -7.10 9.58
C ASP A 293 8.14 -8.01 8.63
N ASN A 294 8.60 -7.46 7.50
CA ASN A 294 9.40 -8.17 6.51
C ASN A 294 10.87 -7.72 6.54
N VAL A 295 11.78 -8.69 6.62
CA VAL A 295 13.23 -8.49 6.51
C VAL A 295 13.61 -8.34 5.03
N VAL A 296 14.22 -7.21 4.69
CA VAL A 296 14.58 -6.83 3.31
C VAL A 296 16.09 -6.71 3.06
N GLY A 297 16.89 -6.82 4.11
CA GLY A 297 18.35 -6.75 4.03
C GLY A 297 19.00 -6.93 5.41
N PHE A 298 20.32 -6.90 5.45
CA PHE A 298 21.10 -7.10 6.67
C PHE A 298 22.15 -6.02 6.86
N PHE A 299 22.60 -5.88 8.10
CA PHE A 299 23.81 -5.14 8.49
C PHE A 299 24.42 -5.86 9.69
N GLY A 300 25.66 -5.56 10.08
CA GLY A 300 26.25 -6.28 11.19
C GLY A 300 27.68 -5.91 11.53
N ARG A 301 28.30 -6.79 12.31
CA ARG A 301 29.72 -6.73 12.65
C ARG A 301 30.37 -8.05 12.27
N VAL A 302 31.48 -8.00 11.56
CA VAL A 302 32.15 -9.20 11.05
C VAL A 302 33.65 -9.14 11.24
N GLY A 303 34.24 -10.29 11.56
CA GLY A 303 35.67 -10.56 11.58
C GLY A 303 35.94 -11.80 10.73
N SER A 304 36.68 -12.78 11.28
CA SER A 304 36.76 -14.13 10.69
C SER A 304 35.42 -14.89 10.73
N LEU A 305 34.53 -14.48 11.63
CA LEU A 305 33.16 -14.99 11.78
C LEU A 305 32.18 -13.80 11.83
N VAL A 306 30.89 -14.08 11.74
CA VAL A 306 29.85 -13.06 11.98
C VAL A 306 29.74 -12.78 13.48
N ASN A 307 30.24 -11.63 13.93
CA ASN A 307 30.20 -11.23 15.34
C ASN A 307 28.78 -10.84 15.77
N ALA A 308 28.08 -10.05 14.97
CA ALA A 308 26.71 -9.61 15.25
C ALA A 308 25.93 -9.37 13.96
N LEU A 309 24.62 -9.64 13.99
CA LEU A 309 23.72 -9.46 12.84
C LEU A 309 22.50 -8.62 13.20
N GLY A 310 22.17 -7.67 12.33
CA GLY A 310 20.95 -6.88 12.36
C GLY A 310 20.24 -6.96 11.01
N VAL A 311 18.98 -6.52 10.99
CA VAL A 311 18.10 -6.59 9.81
C VAL A 311 17.58 -5.21 9.43
N TYR A 312 17.45 -4.99 8.12
CA TYR A 312 16.60 -3.94 7.58
C TYR A 312 15.18 -4.47 7.46
N VAL A 313 14.23 -3.69 7.95
CA VAL A 313 12.85 -4.12 8.17
C VAL A 313 11.90 -3.15 7.47
N THR A 314 10.94 -3.70 6.74
CA THR A 314 9.80 -2.94 6.21
C THR A 314 8.54 -3.36 6.95
N PRO A 315 7.79 -2.41 7.53
CA PRO A 315 6.52 -2.75 8.16
C PRO A 315 5.60 -3.42 7.15
N SER A 316 5.04 -4.59 7.49
CA SER A 316 3.91 -5.09 6.71
C SER A 316 2.63 -4.51 7.30
N PHE A 317 1.64 -4.26 6.43
CA PHE A 317 0.32 -3.93 6.95
C PHE A 317 -0.19 -5.20 7.63
N ALA A 318 -0.37 -5.14 8.94
CA ALA A 318 -1.24 -6.09 9.62
C ALA A 318 -2.58 -6.09 8.86
N ASN A 319 -2.94 -7.25 8.33
CA ASN A 319 -4.22 -7.49 7.67
C ASN A 319 -5.38 -7.32 8.66
#